data_AF-A0A972VA76-F1
#
_entry.id   AF-A0A972VA76-F1
#
_cell.length_a   1.000
_cell.length_b   1.000
_cell.length_c   1.000
_cell.angle_alpha   90.00
_cell.angle_beta   90.00
_cell.angle_gamma   90.00
#
_symmetry.space_group_name_H-M   'P 1'
#
loop_
_entity.id
_entity.type
_entity.pdbx_description
1 polymer ?
#
loop_
_entity_poly.entity_id
_entity_poly.type
_entity_poly.pdbx_seq_one_letter_code
_entity_poly.pdbx_strand_id
1 'polypeptide(L)'
;MNKKINIEFESRKTGTPTSQSHCKLARKRLFGHASADSERSSWWLSGTGIAMESPWIQRHLSACPRCQRRFSGLGKVFTGLNLIKSQPHSLDLLKRANSSAVNVLKHGLRESNRAFELRTSLPTPPLRERVRSVSRGLYQTAACIAILVLSKIGVFSSIDRMQKQGQTTVRHFYDRQLGTDLSDDLFSDA
;
A
#
# COMPACT_ATOMS: atom_id res chain seq x y z
N MET A 1 32.26 6.10 -6.97
CA MET A 1 32.64 7.40 -6.39
C MET A 1 31.37 8.16 -6.02
N ASN A 2 30.97 8.14 -4.74
CA ASN A 2 29.71 8.73 -4.25
C ASN A 2 29.95 10.13 -3.68
N LYS A 3 29.45 11.18 -4.36
CA LYS A 3 29.50 12.56 -3.86
C LYS A 3 28.41 12.76 -2.80
N LYS A 4 28.83 12.87 -1.53
CA LYS A 4 27.98 13.38 -0.44
C LYS A 4 27.76 14.88 -0.67
N ILE A 5 26.50 15.28 -0.84
CA ILE A 5 26.09 16.68 -0.84
C ILE A 5 25.89 17.07 0.62
N ASN A 6 26.80 17.89 1.15
CA ASN A 6 26.69 18.47 2.49
C ASN A 6 25.85 19.75 2.37
N ILE A 7 24.62 19.74 2.89
CA ILE A 7 23.77 20.93 2.93
C ILE A 7 23.98 21.58 4.29
N GLU A 8 24.88 22.56 4.31
CA GLU A 8 25.18 23.36 5.48
C GLU A 8 24.10 24.45 5.61
N PHE A 9 23.21 24.28 6.60
CA PHE A 9 22.10 25.19 6.83
C PHE A 9 22.56 26.35 7.71
N GLU A 10 23.10 27.39 7.08
CA GLU A 10 23.60 28.58 7.74
C GLU A 10 22.44 29.39 8.34
N SER A 11 22.21 29.20 9.64
CA SER A 11 21.16 29.87 10.41
C SER A 11 21.59 31.29 10.78
N ARG A 12 21.34 32.26 9.88
CA ARG A 12 21.48 33.70 10.20
C ARG A 12 20.51 34.11 11.30
N LYS A 13 21.04 34.28 12.51
CA LYS A 13 20.40 35.01 13.61
C LYS A 13 20.66 36.50 13.43
N THR A 14 19.79 37.21 12.73
CA THR A 14 19.70 38.68 12.84
C THR A 14 18.47 39.04 13.66
N GLY A 15 18.70 39.43 14.92
CA GLY A 15 17.68 39.93 15.83
C GLY A 15 17.41 41.41 15.60
N THR A 16 16.12 41.76 15.49
CA THR A 16 15.59 43.07 15.87
C THR A 16 14.49 42.84 16.91
N PRO A 17 14.67 43.26 18.17
CA PRO A 17 13.78 42.92 19.27
C PRO A 17 12.76 44.04 19.54
N THR A 18 11.80 44.26 18.64
CA THR A 18 10.65 45.16 18.94
C THR A 18 9.29 44.68 18.40
N SER A 19 9.24 43.61 17.61
CA SER A 19 7.98 43.09 17.03
C SER A 19 7.52 41.74 17.61
N GLN A 20 8.31 41.11 18.48
CA GLN A 20 8.07 39.73 18.92
C GLN A 20 7.00 39.59 20.03
N SER A 21 6.74 40.64 20.80
CA SER A 21 5.76 40.63 21.91
C SER A 21 4.31 40.62 21.40
N HIS A 22 4.00 41.37 20.33
CA HIS A 22 2.66 41.38 19.72
C HIS A 22 2.29 40.03 19.08
N CYS A 23 3.27 39.33 18.50
CA CYS A 23 3.02 38.02 17.90
C CYS A 23 2.80 36.90 18.93
N LYS A 24 3.39 37.03 20.14
CA LYS A 24 3.14 36.10 21.26
C LYS A 24 1.79 36.37 21.94
N LEU A 25 1.32 37.62 21.98
CA LEU A 25 0.04 37.98 22.59
C LEU A 25 -1.18 37.47 21.78
N ALA A 26 -1.09 37.46 20.45
CA ALA A 26 -2.12 36.87 19.59
C ALA A 26 -2.29 35.36 19.82
N ARG A 27 -1.21 34.64 20.17
CA ARG A 27 -1.26 33.20 20.46
C ARG A 27 -1.98 32.88 21.78
N LYS A 28 -1.96 33.79 22.77
CA LYS A 28 -2.70 33.61 24.04
C LYS A 28 -4.19 33.96 23.92
N ARG A 29 -4.59 34.92 23.09
CA ARG A 29 -6.03 35.20 22.82
C ARG A 29 -6.72 34.18 21.91
N LEU A 30 -5.97 33.38 21.16
CA LEU A 30 -6.53 32.29 20.33
C LEU A 30 -6.95 31.05 21.13
N PHE A 31 -6.51 30.91 22.40
CA PHE A 31 -6.77 29.73 23.23
C PHE A 31 -7.31 30.03 24.64
N GLY A 32 -7.47 31.31 25.00
CA GLY A 32 -7.98 31.72 26.31
C GLY A 32 -9.41 32.25 26.25
N HIS A 33 -10.34 31.49 26.84
CA HIS A 33 -11.73 31.87 27.17
C HIS A 33 -12.65 32.24 25.99
N ALA A 34 -13.11 31.22 25.26
CA ALA A 34 -14.41 31.28 24.58
C ALA A 34 -15.29 30.15 25.14
N SER A 35 -16.08 30.49 26.15
CA SER A 35 -17.24 29.73 26.62
C SER A 35 -18.32 29.78 25.54
N ALA A 36 -18.54 28.68 24.81
CA ALA A 36 -19.80 28.27 24.19
C ALA A 36 -19.57 27.02 23.31
N ASP A 37 -19.89 25.87 23.89
CA ASP A 37 -19.70 24.50 23.40
C ASP A 37 -20.81 23.97 22.46
N SER A 38 -21.17 24.62 21.34
CA SER A 38 -22.09 23.91 20.39
C SER A 38 -21.92 24.12 18.88
N GLU A 39 -21.17 25.12 18.39
CA GLU A 39 -21.04 25.35 16.92
C GLU A 39 -19.64 25.06 16.35
N ARG A 40 -18.77 24.42 17.13
CA ARG A 40 -17.36 24.24 16.76
C ARG A 40 -17.04 22.93 16.02
N SER A 41 -18.02 22.03 15.85
CA SER A 41 -17.83 20.73 15.18
C SER A 41 -18.03 20.75 13.66
N SER A 42 -18.65 21.79 13.09
CA SER A 42 -18.94 21.85 11.64
C SER A 42 -17.73 22.26 10.77
N TRP A 43 -16.75 22.97 11.34
CA TRP A 43 -15.63 23.55 10.58
C TRP A 43 -14.60 22.53 10.07
N TRP A 44 -14.61 21.30 10.58
CA TRP A 44 -13.67 20.23 10.16
C TRP A 44 -14.21 19.37 9.00
N LEU A 45 -15.53 19.36 8.77
CA LEU A 45 -16.15 18.53 7.73
C LEU A 45 -16.18 19.20 6.34
N SER A 46 -15.95 20.51 6.26
CA SER A 46 -15.71 21.21 5.00
C SER A 46 -14.24 21.06 4.60
N GLY A 47 -13.85 19.83 4.30
CA GLY A 47 -12.53 19.51 3.78
C GLY A 47 -12.29 20.15 2.42
N THR A 48 -11.75 21.37 2.40
CA THR A 48 -10.74 21.91 1.46
C THR A 48 -10.65 23.42 1.64
N GLY A 49 -9.88 23.83 2.64
CA GLY A 49 -9.55 25.23 2.80
C GLY A 49 -9.20 25.52 4.25
N ILE A 50 -7.91 25.63 4.54
CA ILE A 50 -7.50 26.62 5.54
C ILE A 50 -8.18 27.90 5.09
N ALA A 51 -9.16 28.41 5.85
CA ALA A 51 -9.99 29.55 5.45
C ALA A 51 -9.12 30.81 5.35
N MET A 52 -8.32 30.90 4.27
CA MET A 52 -7.46 32.03 3.92
C MET A 52 -8.28 33.29 3.69
N GLU A 53 -9.58 33.13 3.47
CA GLU A 53 -10.55 34.21 3.33
C GLU A 53 -11.01 34.80 4.66
N SER A 54 -10.53 34.30 5.80
CA SER A 54 -10.95 34.87 7.07
C SER A 54 -10.44 36.33 7.22
N PRO A 55 -11.33 37.31 7.47
CA PRO A 55 -10.96 38.74 7.48
C PRO A 55 -9.88 39.11 8.50
N TRP A 56 -9.73 38.33 9.58
CA TRP A 56 -8.67 38.55 10.57
C TRP A 56 -7.30 38.11 10.07
N ILE A 57 -7.22 37.06 9.23
CA ILE A 57 -5.97 36.56 8.66
C ILE A 57 -5.43 37.60 7.68
N GLN A 58 -6.29 38.13 6.81
CA GLN A 58 -5.89 39.17 5.85
C GLN A 58 -5.38 40.42 6.57
N ARG A 59 -6.08 40.88 7.62
CA ARG A 59 -5.62 42.00 8.47
C ARG A 59 -4.29 41.72 9.16
N HIS A 60 -4.05 40.48 9.58
CA HIS A 60 -2.76 40.11 10.19
C HIS A 60 -1.63 40.00 9.17
N LEU A 61 -1.91 39.46 7.98
CA LEU A 61 -0.94 39.34 6.89
C LEU A 61 -0.52 40.70 6.34
N SER A 62 -1.44 41.66 6.25
CA SER A 62 -1.11 43.03 5.85
C SER A 62 -0.28 43.78 6.90
N ALA A 63 -0.50 43.49 8.19
CA ALA A 63 0.22 44.15 9.28
C ALA A 63 1.58 43.49 9.64
N CYS A 64 1.82 42.23 9.27
CA CYS A 64 2.98 41.45 9.74
C CYS A 64 3.86 40.92 8.59
N PRO A 65 5.02 41.53 8.30
CA PRO A 65 5.89 41.12 7.18
C PRO A 65 6.51 39.73 7.39
N ARG A 66 6.66 39.28 8.64
CA ARG A 66 7.17 37.94 8.96
C ARG A 66 6.15 36.85 8.59
N CYS A 67 4.88 37.07 8.87
CA CYS A 67 3.80 36.18 8.49
C CYS A 67 3.58 36.23 6.98
N GLN A 68 3.69 37.41 6.36
CA GLN A 68 3.65 37.57 4.91
C GLN A 68 4.74 36.73 4.19
N ARG A 69 6.00 36.78 4.65
CA ARG A 69 7.09 35.95 4.08
C ARG A 69 6.79 34.45 4.22
N ARG A 70 6.33 34.01 5.39
CA ARG A 70 5.94 32.61 5.61
C ARG A 70 4.78 32.20 4.69
N PHE A 71 3.80 33.08 4.55
CA PHE A 71 2.63 32.85 3.71
C PHE A 71 3.00 32.80 2.22
N SER A 72 3.93 33.63 1.76
CA SER A 72 4.43 33.56 0.38
C SER A 72 5.10 32.22 0.04
N GLY A 73 5.77 31.58 1.02
CA GLY A 73 6.31 30.23 0.87
C GLY A 73 5.22 29.16 0.80
N LEU A 74 4.19 29.27 1.64
CA LEU A 74 3.02 28.38 1.61
C LEU A 74 2.21 28.52 0.31
N GLY A 75 2.09 29.75 -0.21
CA GLY A 75 1.43 30.02 -1.49
C GLY A 75 2.06 29.22 -2.63
N LYS A 76 3.40 29.20 -2.73
CA LYS A 76 4.11 28.41 -3.75
C LYS A 76 3.81 26.91 -3.64
N VAL A 77 3.75 26.36 -2.42
CA VAL A 77 3.42 24.95 -2.18
C VAL A 77 1.96 24.67 -2.58
N PHE A 78 1.04 25.56 -2.22
CA PHE A 78 -0.37 25.43 -2.56
C PHE A 78 -0.62 25.52 -4.07
N THR A 79 0.03 26.48 -4.75
CA THR A 79 -0.01 26.59 -6.22
C THR A 79 0.59 25.34 -6.87
N GLY A 80 1.70 24.83 -6.36
CA GLY A 80 2.30 23.57 -6.83
C GLY A 80 1.35 22.37 -6.66
N LEU A 81 0.70 22.25 -5.51
CA LEU A 81 -0.30 21.21 -5.25
C LEU A 81 -1.53 21.32 -6.16
N ASN A 82 -2.03 22.54 -6.41
CA ASN A 82 -3.15 22.75 -7.33
C ASN A 82 -2.76 22.46 -8.78
N LEU A 83 -1.53 22.77 -9.18
CA LEU A 83 -1.00 22.45 -10.51
C LEU A 83 -0.83 20.94 -10.71
N ILE A 84 -0.37 20.22 -9.67
CA ILE A 84 -0.33 18.76 -9.64
C ILE A 84 -1.76 18.19 -9.72
N LYS A 85 -2.72 18.79 -9.01
CA LYS A 85 -4.12 18.36 -9.01
C LYS A 85 -4.84 18.60 -10.34
N SER A 86 -4.47 19.65 -11.09
CA SER A 86 -5.10 19.97 -12.38
C SER A 86 -4.57 19.14 -13.55
N GLN A 87 -3.42 18.47 -13.39
CA GLN A 87 -2.91 17.54 -14.39
C GLN A 87 -3.61 16.18 -14.25
N PRO A 88 -4.06 15.55 -15.35
CA PRO A 88 -4.60 14.19 -15.31
C PRO A 88 -3.48 13.20 -14.97
N HIS A 89 -3.31 12.94 -13.68
CA HIS A 89 -2.33 11.97 -13.21
C HIS A 89 -2.87 10.55 -13.43
N SER A 90 -2.01 9.63 -13.87
CA SER A 90 -2.33 8.22 -13.90
C SER A 90 -2.77 7.78 -12.50
N LEU A 91 -3.89 7.07 -12.37
CA LEU A 91 -4.45 6.59 -11.10
C LEU A 91 -3.42 5.85 -10.21
N ASP A 92 -2.36 5.33 -10.84
CA ASP A 92 -1.25 4.66 -10.16
C ASP A 92 -0.43 5.58 -9.24
N LEU A 93 -0.30 6.87 -9.57
CA LEU A 93 0.45 7.83 -8.72
C LEU A 93 -0.29 8.15 -7.42
N LEU A 94 -1.61 8.34 -7.49
CA LEU A 94 -2.43 8.58 -6.30
C LEU A 94 -2.41 7.33 -5.40
N LYS A 95 -2.49 6.14 -6.01
CA LYS A 95 -2.41 4.86 -5.29
C LYS A 95 -1.06 4.68 -4.60
N ARG A 96 0.05 5.00 -5.26
CA ARG A 96 1.42 4.95 -4.66
C ARG A 96 1.62 5.99 -3.57
N ALA A 97 1.13 7.21 -3.76
CA ALA A 97 1.21 8.25 -2.73
C ALA A 97 0.41 7.85 -1.48
N ASN A 98 -0.81 7.33 -1.66
CA ASN A 98 -1.65 6.85 -0.57
C ASN A 98 -1.02 5.65 0.14
N SER A 99 -0.45 4.68 -0.60
CA SER A 99 0.22 3.53 0.02
C SER A 99 1.46 3.96 0.80
N SER A 100 2.24 4.90 0.28
CA SER A 100 3.40 5.47 0.97
C SER A 100 2.99 6.23 2.24
N ALA A 101 1.95 7.07 2.17
CA ALA A 101 1.44 7.80 3.34
C ALA A 101 0.92 6.84 4.43
N VAL A 102 0.18 5.80 4.03
CA VAL A 102 -0.28 4.74 4.94
C VAL A 102 0.91 3.99 5.55
N ASN A 103 1.97 3.72 4.79
CA ASN A 103 3.16 3.05 5.31
C ASN A 103 3.92 3.92 6.32
N VAL A 104 4.07 5.22 6.06
CA VAL A 104 4.70 6.16 7.01
C VAL A 104 3.86 6.27 8.29
N LEU A 105 2.53 6.39 8.16
CA LEU A 105 1.63 6.41 9.33
C LEU A 105 1.67 5.10 10.11
N LYS A 106 1.66 3.95 9.43
CA LYS A 106 1.84 2.63 10.07
C LYS A 106 3.18 2.53 10.78
N HIS A 107 4.25 3.09 10.22
CA HIS A 107 5.56 3.08 10.84
C HIS A 107 5.58 3.93 12.11
N GLY A 108 5.08 5.16 12.05
CA GLY A 108 4.98 6.05 13.21
C GLY A 108 4.07 5.50 14.31
N LEU A 109 2.98 4.82 13.95
CA LEU A 109 2.13 4.13 14.92
C LEU A 109 2.83 2.94 15.56
N ARG A 110 3.60 2.15 14.78
CA ARG A 110 4.38 1.01 15.28
C ARG A 110 5.56 1.42 16.16
N GLU A 111 6.13 2.60 15.92
CA GLU A 111 7.24 3.16 16.70
C GLU A 111 6.79 4.09 17.84
N SER A 112 5.49 4.33 17.97
CA SER A 112 4.98 5.12 19.10
C SER A 112 5.24 4.39 20.43
N ASN A 113 5.65 5.12 21.47
CA ASN A 113 5.86 4.57 22.82
C ASN A 113 4.64 3.79 23.34
N ARG A 114 3.43 4.22 22.95
CA ARG A 114 2.18 3.53 23.30
C ARG A 114 2.04 2.17 22.63
N ALA A 115 2.56 2.00 21.41
CA ALA A 115 2.62 0.69 20.75
C ALA A 115 3.70 -0.20 21.37
N PHE A 116 4.77 0.37 21.92
CA PHE A 116 5.77 -0.37 22.69
C PHE A 116 5.19 -0.89 24.01
N GLU A 117 4.51 -0.03 24.78
CA GLU A 117 3.81 -0.41 26.02
C GLU A 117 2.77 -1.51 25.78
N LEU A 118 2.00 -1.39 24.69
CA LEU A 118 1.04 -2.42 24.29
C LEU A 118 1.76 -3.74 23.91
N ARG A 119 2.88 -3.69 23.19
CA ARG A 119 3.65 -4.92 22.87
C ARG A 119 4.18 -5.61 24.11
N THR A 120 4.61 -4.85 25.11
CA THR A 120 5.06 -5.40 26.39
C THR A 120 3.91 -5.87 27.28
N SER A 121 2.71 -5.31 27.11
CA SER A 121 1.52 -5.69 27.88
C SER A 121 0.67 -6.76 27.20
N LEU A 122 0.96 -7.15 25.97
CA LEU A 122 0.19 -8.18 25.28
C LEU A 122 0.49 -9.54 25.92
N PRO A 123 -0.53 -10.27 26.41
CA PRO A 123 -0.34 -11.61 26.93
C PRO A 123 0.20 -12.50 25.81
N THR A 124 1.18 -13.33 26.15
CA THR A 124 1.76 -14.34 25.25
C THR A 124 0.61 -15.10 24.60
N PRO A 125 0.46 -15.08 23.26
CA PRO A 125 -0.69 -15.69 22.62
C PRO A 125 -0.76 -17.17 23.01
N PRO A 126 -1.95 -17.69 23.34
CA PRO A 126 -2.09 -19.07 23.74
C PRO A 126 -1.55 -19.99 22.63
N LEU A 127 -0.77 -21.01 23.01
CA LEU A 127 -0.06 -21.89 22.06
C LEU A 127 -0.97 -22.44 20.95
N ARG A 128 -2.28 -22.59 21.21
CA ARG A 128 -3.29 -23.01 20.22
C ARG A 128 -3.43 -22.06 19.03
N GLU A 129 -3.35 -20.74 19.24
CA GLU A 129 -3.40 -19.77 18.13
C GLU A 129 -2.14 -19.83 17.27
N ARG A 130 -0.99 -20.11 17.89
CA ARG A 130 0.28 -20.29 17.19
C ARG A 130 0.29 -21.55 16.33
N VAL A 131 -0.35 -22.64 16.78
CA VAL A 131 -0.50 -23.87 15.98
C VAL A 131 -1.46 -23.63 14.80
N ARG A 132 -2.51 -22.83 14.99
CA ARG A 132 -3.52 -22.54 13.95
C ARG A 132 -2.97 -21.71 12.79
N SER A 133 -1.99 -20.84 13.05
CA SER A 133 -1.32 -20.09 11.98
C SER A 133 -0.37 -20.97 11.17
N VAL A 134 0.31 -21.92 11.82
CA VAL A 134 1.19 -22.89 11.15
C VAL A 134 0.37 -23.87 10.30
N SER A 135 -0.77 -24.35 10.80
CA SER A 135 -1.60 -25.31 10.06
C SER A 135 -2.17 -24.74 8.77
N ARG A 136 -2.52 -23.44 8.73
CA ARG A 136 -2.97 -22.77 7.50
C ARG A 136 -1.94 -22.82 6.37
N GLY A 137 -0.64 -22.68 6.70
CA GLY A 137 0.43 -22.83 5.72
C GLY A 137 0.51 -24.26 5.17
N LEU A 138 0.37 -25.25 6.04
CA LEU A 138 0.43 -26.67 5.67
C LEU A 138 -0.71 -27.10 4.75
N TYR A 139 -1.93 -26.57 4.93
CA TYR A 139 -3.07 -26.90 4.06
C TYR A 139 -2.86 -26.41 2.62
N GLN A 140 -2.29 -25.22 2.42
CA GLN A 140 -2.00 -24.71 1.07
C GLN A 140 -0.95 -25.56 0.36
N THR A 141 0.12 -25.95 1.08
CA THR A 141 1.15 -26.84 0.51
C THR A 141 0.58 -28.23 0.21
N ALA A 142 -0.24 -28.79 1.11
CA ALA A 142 -0.87 -30.08 0.91
C ALA A 142 -1.83 -30.06 -0.30
N ALA A 143 -2.59 -28.99 -0.48
CA ALA A 143 -3.46 -28.81 -1.65
C ALA A 143 -2.65 -28.77 -2.96
N CYS A 144 -1.51 -28.06 -3.00
CA CYS A 144 -0.61 -28.08 -4.15
C CYS A 144 -0.06 -29.47 -4.45
N ILE A 145 0.40 -30.20 -3.42
CA ILE A 145 0.91 -31.57 -3.59
C ILE A 145 -0.19 -32.50 -4.11
N ALA A 146 -1.41 -32.41 -3.56
CA ALA A 146 -2.53 -33.21 -4.01
C ALA A 146 -2.88 -32.96 -5.49
N ILE A 147 -2.87 -31.71 -5.93
CA ILE A 147 -3.09 -31.35 -7.35
C ILE A 147 -1.99 -31.97 -8.22
N LEU A 148 -0.72 -31.85 -7.83
CA LEU A 148 0.40 -32.41 -8.60
C LEU A 148 0.30 -33.95 -8.72
N VAL A 149 -0.07 -34.64 -7.63
CA VAL A 149 -0.26 -36.10 -7.63
C VAL A 149 -1.43 -36.48 -8.54
N LEU A 150 -2.57 -35.78 -8.44
CA LEU A 150 -3.73 -36.03 -9.29
C LEU A 150 -3.43 -35.79 -10.77
N SER A 151 -2.72 -34.70 -11.11
CA SER A 151 -2.29 -34.43 -12.48
C SER A 151 -1.36 -35.52 -13.00
N LYS A 152 -0.40 -35.98 -12.20
CA LYS A 152 0.54 -37.04 -12.59
C LYS A 152 -0.19 -38.36 -12.86
N ILE A 153 -1.09 -38.78 -11.97
CA ILE A 153 -1.88 -40.01 -12.13
C ILE A 153 -2.81 -39.90 -13.35
N GLY A 154 -3.46 -38.74 -13.55
CA GLY A 154 -4.34 -38.50 -14.68
C GLY A 154 -3.61 -38.56 -16.03
N VAL A 155 -2.42 -37.97 -16.12
CA VAL A 155 -1.60 -38.00 -17.35
C VAL A 155 -1.15 -39.42 -17.69
N PHE A 156 -0.64 -40.18 -16.73
CA PHE A 156 -0.21 -41.56 -17.00
C PHE A 156 -1.37 -42.46 -17.44
N SER A 157 -2.53 -42.37 -16.77
CA SER A 157 -3.73 -43.12 -17.17
C SER A 157 -4.20 -42.76 -18.59
N SER A 158 -4.05 -41.49 -18.98
CA SER A 158 -4.38 -41.05 -20.34
C SER A 158 -3.44 -41.62 -21.39
N ILE A 159 -2.12 -41.64 -21.12
CA ILE A 159 -1.12 -42.20 -22.03
C ILE A 159 -1.36 -43.70 -22.24
N ASP A 160 -1.62 -44.46 -21.17
CA ASP A 160 -1.91 -45.89 -21.27
C ASP A 160 -3.17 -46.17 -22.11
N ARG A 161 -4.21 -45.34 -21.96
CA ARG A 161 -5.43 -45.44 -22.76
C ARG A 161 -5.16 -45.13 -24.23
N MET A 162 -4.38 -44.08 -24.53
CA MET A 162 -4.02 -43.73 -25.90
C MET A 162 -3.15 -44.81 -26.55
N GLN A 163 -2.24 -45.44 -25.81
CA GLN A 163 -1.43 -46.54 -26.33
C GLN A 163 -2.29 -47.76 -26.67
N LYS A 164 -3.21 -48.15 -25.79
CA LYS A 164 -4.15 -49.25 -26.04
C LYS A 164 -5.08 -48.97 -27.22
N GLN A 165 -5.67 -47.77 -27.26
CA GLN A 165 -6.54 -47.37 -28.37
C GLN A 165 -5.76 -47.30 -29.68
N GLY A 166 -4.56 -46.72 -29.67
CA GLY A 166 -3.66 -46.67 -30.83
C GLY A 166 -3.33 -48.06 -31.36
N GLN A 167 -2.96 -49.00 -30.49
CA GLN A 167 -2.71 -50.40 -30.89
C GLN A 167 -3.95 -51.04 -31.52
N THR A 168 -5.14 -50.85 -30.95
CA THR A 168 -6.38 -51.40 -31.53
C THR A 168 -6.72 -50.78 -32.90
N THR A 169 -6.53 -49.46 -33.06
CA THR A 169 -6.78 -48.78 -34.34
C THR A 169 -5.78 -49.21 -35.41
N VAL A 170 -4.51 -49.38 -35.05
CA VAL A 170 -3.48 -49.85 -35.98
C VAL A 170 -3.77 -51.29 -36.42
N ARG A 171 -4.13 -52.19 -35.50
CA ARG A 171 -4.55 -53.56 -35.84
C ARG A 171 -5.72 -53.57 -36.80
N HIS A 172 -6.79 -52.83 -36.49
CA HIS A 172 -7.95 -52.71 -37.39
C HIS A 172 -7.63 -52.17 -38.78
N PHE A 173 -6.66 -51.25 -38.88
CA PHE A 173 -6.21 -50.73 -40.18
C PHE A 173 -5.51 -51.81 -41.01
N TYR A 174 -4.64 -52.61 -40.38
CA TYR A 174 -3.94 -53.70 -41.06
C TYR A 174 -4.84 -54.88 -41.40
N ASP A 175 -5.78 -55.27 -40.52
CA ASP A 175 -6.78 -56.31 -40.81
C ASP A 175 -7.56 -55.99 -42.09
N ARG A 176 -7.87 -54.70 -42.29
CA ARG A 176 -8.62 -54.22 -43.45
C ARG A 176 -7.80 -54.20 -44.73
N GLN A 177 -6.47 -54.08 -44.65
CA GLN A 177 -5.61 -54.00 -45.84
C GLN A 177 -4.94 -55.31 -46.23
N LEU A 178 -4.52 -56.13 -45.26
CA LEU A 178 -3.68 -57.32 -45.49
C LEU A 178 -4.44 -58.64 -45.28
N GLY A 179 -5.65 -58.60 -44.71
CA GLY A 179 -6.37 -59.80 -44.27
C GLY A 179 -5.92 -60.24 -42.88
N THR A 180 -6.82 -60.90 -42.15
CA THR A 180 -6.65 -61.28 -40.73
C THR A 180 -5.47 -62.23 -40.48
N ASP A 181 -5.10 -63.04 -41.46
CA ASP A 181 -4.06 -64.07 -41.25
C ASP A 181 -2.65 -63.48 -41.19
N LEU A 182 -2.40 -62.33 -41.84
CA LEU A 182 -1.08 -61.68 -41.83
C LEU A 182 -0.88 -60.72 -40.65
N SER A 183 -1.97 -60.17 -40.11
CA SER A 183 -1.89 -59.21 -39.00
C SER A 183 -1.58 -59.90 -37.68
N ASP A 184 -2.16 -61.08 -37.43
CA ASP A 184 -1.91 -61.84 -36.20
C ASP A 184 -0.44 -62.30 -36.10
N ASP A 185 0.19 -62.69 -37.21
CA ASP A 185 1.62 -63.03 -37.23
C ASP A 185 2.51 -61.82 -36.92
N LEU A 186 2.14 -60.62 -37.39
CA LEU A 186 2.95 -59.41 -37.23
C LEU A 186 2.89 -58.83 -35.80
N PHE A 187 1.87 -59.18 -35.02
CA PHE A 187 1.66 -58.69 -33.65
C PHE A 187 1.75 -59.78 -32.58
N SER A 188 2.13 -61.01 -32.93
CA SER A 188 2.28 -62.13 -31.98
C SER A 188 3.53 -62.02 -31.09
N ASP A 189 4.56 -61.28 -31.56
CA ASP A 189 5.87 -61.14 -30.89
C ASP A 189 6.03 -59.88 -30.01
N ALA A 190 4.98 -59.06 -29.85
CA ALA A 190 5.02 -57.76 -29.15
C ALA A 190 4.22 -57.76 -27.84
#